data_AF-A0A816FW37-F1
#
_entry.id   AF-A0A816FW37-F1
#
_cell.length_a   1.000
_cell.length_b   1.000
_cell.length_c   1.000
_cell.angle_alpha   90.00
_cell.angle_beta   90.00
_cell.angle_gamma   90.00
#
_symmetry.space_group_name_H-M   'P 1'
#
loop_
_entity.id
_entity.type
_entity.pdbx_description
1 polymer ?
#
loop_
_entity_poly.entity_id
_entity_poly.type
_entity_poly.pdbx_seq_one_letter_code
_entity_poly.pdbx_strand_id
1 'polypeptide(L)'
;MSYMRSITSMNVTNKNDIVVQLTSSSFDHHMPEIAGCLITGGTLLLLKPNGNHDMAYLTNIIQNNCATFIFIVPSLLSILCDFLETHDSFNRIKTLRSVTSG
;
A
#
# COMPACT_ATOMS: atom_id res chain seq x y z
N MET A 1 -12.66 -8.23 20.95
CA MET A 1 -11.43 -8.94 20.48
C MET A 1 -11.46 -9.39 19.00
N SER A 2 -12.60 -9.36 18.28
CA SER A 2 -12.64 -9.83 16.87
C SER A 2 -11.95 -8.92 15.84
N TYR A 3 -11.98 -7.60 16.01
CA TYR A 3 -11.42 -6.66 15.02
C TYR A 3 -9.88 -6.74 14.94
N MET A 4 -9.20 -6.85 16.08
CA MET A 4 -7.73 -7.05 16.12
C MET A 4 -7.31 -8.34 15.40
N ARG A 5 -8.09 -9.42 15.49
CA ARG A 5 -7.84 -10.66 14.73
C ARG A 5 -8.04 -10.47 13.23
N SER A 6 -8.97 -9.60 12.82
CA SER A 6 -9.18 -9.27 11.42
C SER A 6 -8.03 -8.43 10.85
N ILE A 7 -7.45 -7.54 11.65
CA ILE A 7 -6.26 -6.75 11.26
C ILE A 7 -5.03 -7.64 11.10
N THR A 8 -4.80 -8.60 12.01
CA THR A 8 -3.71 -9.58 11.84
C THR A 8 -3.96 -10.60 10.73
N SER A 9 -5.18 -10.68 10.19
CA SER A 9 -5.46 -11.43 8.97
C SER A 9 -5.09 -10.65 7.70
N MET A 10 -4.78 -9.35 7.80
CA MET A 10 -4.18 -8.62 6.67
C MET A 10 -2.77 -9.15 6.47
N ASN A 11 -2.36 -9.36 5.22
CA ASN A 11 -1.09 -9.99 4.83
C ASN A 11 0.20 -9.25 5.29
N VAL A 12 0.09 -8.23 6.13
CA VAL A 12 1.20 -7.63 6.87
C VAL A 12 1.63 -8.64 7.93
N THR A 13 2.75 -9.30 7.68
CA THR A 13 3.11 -10.55 8.36
C THR A 13 4.42 -10.46 9.11
N ASN A 14 5.24 -9.44 8.85
CA ASN A 14 6.53 -9.31 9.52
C ASN A 14 6.98 -7.86 9.73
N LYS A 15 7.93 -7.67 10.65
CA LYS A 15 8.56 -6.38 10.99
C LYS A 15 9.37 -5.72 9.85
N ASN A 16 9.68 -6.47 8.79
CA ASN A 16 10.38 -5.93 7.62
C ASN A 16 9.38 -5.43 6.57
N ASP A 17 8.08 -5.51 6.84
CA ASP A 17 7.06 -5.00 5.92
C ASP A 17 7.01 -3.49 5.94
N ILE A 18 6.93 -2.94 4.74
CA ILE A 18 6.80 -1.51 4.47
C ILE A 18 5.42 -1.32 3.86
N VAL A 19 4.50 -0.81 4.68
CA VAL A 19 3.08 -0.63 4.37
C VAL A 19 2.86 0.77 3.84
N VAL A 20 2.33 0.91 2.63
CA VAL A 20 1.98 2.22 2.08
C VAL A 20 0.64 2.66 2.65
N GLN A 21 0.62 3.80 3.34
CA GLN A 21 -0.61 4.45 3.74
C GLN A 21 -1.11 5.31 2.57
N LEU A 22 -1.96 4.69 1.75
CA LEU A 22 -2.59 5.30 0.58
C LEU A 22 -4.04 5.74 0.83
N THR A 23 -4.74 5.05 1.71
CA THR A 23 -6.16 5.23 1.94
C THR A 23 -6.44 6.56 2.63
N SER A 24 -7.42 7.33 2.14
CA SER A 24 -7.84 8.55 2.83
C SER A 24 -8.44 8.22 4.21
N SER A 25 -8.25 9.10 5.19
CA SER A 25 -8.81 8.96 6.54
C SER A 25 -10.33 8.87 6.59
N SER A 26 -11.01 9.23 5.49
CA SER A 26 -12.47 9.09 5.34
C SER A 26 -12.93 7.67 5.02
N PHE A 27 -12.01 6.75 4.69
CA PHE A 27 -12.31 5.34 4.44
C PHE A 27 -11.86 4.46 5.61
N ASP A 28 -12.60 3.38 5.83
CA ASP A 28 -12.42 2.43 6.93
C ASP A 28 -11.10 1.65 6.86
N HIS A 29 -10.50 1.52 5.67
CA HIS A 29 -9.24 0.80 5.47
C HIS A 29 -7.99 1.54 5.98
N HIS A 30 -8.05 2.85 6.22
CA HIS A 30 -6.91 3.63 6.74
C HIS A 30 -6.47 3.14 8.14
N MET A 31 -7.42 2.74 8.98
CA MET A 31 -7.13 2.27 10.35
C MET A 31 -6.39 0.92 10.34
N PRO A 32 -6.87 -0.12 9.65
CA PRO A 32 -6.16 -1.39 9.56
C PRO A 32 -4.75 -1.30 8.96
N GLU A 33 -4.50 -0.42 7.98
CA GLU A 33 -3.15 -0.20 7.44
C GLU A 33 -2.17 0.30 8.51
N ILE A 34 -2.60 1.30 9.28
CA ILE A 34 -1.79 1.86 10.37
C ILE A 34 -1.64 0.85 11.50
N ALA A 35 -2.76 0.28 11.97
CA ALA A 35 -2.77 -0.62 13.10
C ALA A 35 -2.01 -1.92 12.79
N GLY A 36 -2.18 -2.49 11.59
CA GLY A 36 -1.47 -3.69 11.14
C GLY A 36 0.04 -3.46 11.12
N CYS A 37 0.48 -2.32 10.60
CA CYS A 37 1.89 -1.94 10.62
C CYS A 37 2.43 -1.78 12.04
N LEU A 38 1.72 -1.05 12.91
CA LEU A 38 2.16 -0.79 14.28
C LEU A 38 2.16 -2.05 15.17
N ILE A 39 1.18 -2.96 14.98
CA ILE A 39 1.08 -4.22 15.72
C ILE A 39 2.21 -5.18 15.33
N THR A 40 2.58 -5.23 14.05
CA THR A 40 3.61 -6.15 13.53
C THR A 40 5.04 -5.63 13.69
N GLY A 41 5.20 -4.34 14.03
CA GLY A 41 6.49 -3.67 14.10
C GLY A 41 7.08 -3.35 12.73
N GLY A 42 6.24 -3.25 11.70
CA GLY A 42 6.62 -2.83 10.35
C GLY A 42 6.87 -1.33 10.24
N THR A 43 7.21 -0.87 9.04
CA THR A 43 7.40 0.55 8.71
C THR A 43 6.20 1.08 7.94
N LEU A 44 5.61 2.18 8.41
CA LEU A 44 4.51 2.85 7.71
C LEU A 44 5.06 3.93 6.78
N LEU A 45 4.76 3.82 5.50
CA LEU A 45 5.16 4.78 4.48
C LEU A 45 4.01 5.74 4.21
N LEU A 46 4.12 6.96 4.76
CA LEU A 46 3.13 8.02 4.57
C LEU A 46 3.34 8.72 3.23
N LEU A 47 2.29 8.77 2.41
CA LEU A 47 2.30 9.57 1.19
C LEU A 47 2.21 11.06 1.52
N LYS A 48 2.70 11.89 0.60
CA LYS A 48 2.43 13.33 0.64
C LYS A 48 0.94 13.57 0.44
N PRO A 49 0.39 14.70 0.91
CA PRO A 49 -0.98 15.10 0.61
C PRO A 49 -1.24 15.04 -0.90
N ASN A 50 -2.34 14.41 -1.30
CA ASN A 50 -2.73 14.15 -2.70
C ASN A 50 -1.76 13.30 -3.53
N GLY A 51 -0.75 12.68 -2.92
CA GLY A 51 0.24 11.84 -3.61
C GLY A 51 -0.34 10.54 -4.18
N ASN A 52 -1.53 10.14 -3.73
CA ASN A 52 -2.29 9.01 -4.28
C ASN A 52 -2.87 9.27 -5.68
N HIS A 53 -2.93 10.53 -6.13
CA HIS A 53 -3.39 10.89 -7.48
C HIS A 53 -2.27 10.91 -8.52
N ASP A 54 -1.00 10.87 -8.10
CA ASP A 54 0.17 10.88 -8.98
C ASP A 54 0.79 9.48 -9.06
N MET A 55 0.52 8.76 -10.15
CA MET A 55 1.04 7.41 -10.39
C MET A 55 2.56 7.39 -10.55
N ALA A 56 3.15 8.44 -11.12
CA ALA A 56 4.61 8.53 -11.26
C ALA A 56 5.27 8.67 -9.89
N TYR A 57 4.71 9.52 -9.02
CA TYR A 57 5.15 9.65 -7.64
C TYR A 57 4.97 8.36 -6.85
N LEU A 58 3.78 7.74 -6.94
CA LEU A 58 3.44 6.52 -6.21
C LEU A 58 4.38 5.37 -6.59
N THR A 59 4.58 5.11 -7.89
CA THR A 59 5.50 4.07 -8.35
C THR A 59 6.96 4.36 -7.95
N ASN A 60 7.38 5.63 -7.97
CA ASN A 60 8.72 6.02 -7.54
C ASN A 60 8.91 5.83 -6.04
N ILE A 61 7.91 6.15 -5.22
CA ILE A 61 7.97 5.94 -3.77
C ILE A 61 7.99 4.46 -3.40
N ILE A 62 7.19 3.64 -4.09
CA ILE A 62 7.15 2.19 -3.89
C ILE A 62 8.54 1.61 -4.15
N GLN A 63 9.17 2.00 -5.26
CA GLN A 63 10.51 1.55 -5.61
C GLN A 63 11.58 2.04 -4.63
N ASN A 64 11.61 3.35 -4.35
CA ASN A 64 12.69 3.96 -3.56
C ASN A 64 12.67 3.52 -2.10
N ASN A 65 11.49 3.21 -1.55
CA ASN A 65 11.35 2.77 -0.18
C ASN A 65 11.13 1.26 -0.06
N CYS A 66 11.26 0.50 -1.16
CA CYS A 66 11.04 -0.94 -1.20
C CYS A 66 9.73 -1.37 -0.53
N ALA A 67 8.63 -0.67 -0.83
CA ALA A 67 7.33 -0.97 -0.25
C ALA A 67 6.94 -2.43 -0.54
N THR A 68 6.45 -3.15 0.47
CA THR A 68 6.13 -4.58 0.38
C THR A 68 4.63 -4.84 0.37
N PHE A 69 3.83 -3.93 0.93
CA PHE A 69 2.39 -4.06 1.04
C PHE A 69 1.69 -2.76 0.64
N ILE A 70 0.67 -2.90 -0.19
CA ILE A 70 -0.24 -1.80 -0.55
C ILE A 70 -1.68 -2.31 -0.58
N PHE A 71 -2.57 -1.54 0.03
CA PHE A 71 -4.00 -1.65 -0.20
C PHE A 71 -4.41 -0.58 -1.21
N ILE A 72 -5.19 -0.98 -2.21
CA ILE A 72 -5.57 -0.10 -3.31
C ILE A 72 -6.99 -0.44 -3.77
N VAL A 73 -7.85 0.57 -3.86
CA VAL A 73 -9.22 0.38 -4.37
C VAL A 73 -9.20 -0.07 -5.84
N PRO A 74 -10.16 -0.90 -6.29
CA PRO A 74 -10.16 -1.46 -7.64
C PRO A 74 -10.03 -0.42 -8.76
N SER A 75 -10.68 0.74 -8.63
CA SER A 75 -10.60 1.82 -9.61
C SER A 75 -9.19 2.39 -9.75
N LEU A 76 -8.47 2.55 -8.64
CA LEU A 76 -7.09 3.04 -8.65
C LEU A 76 -6.11 1.97 -9.12
N LEU A 77 -6.40 0.70 -8.83
CA LEU A 77 -5.63 -0.43 -9.35
C LEU A 77 -5.68 -0.49 -10.88
N SER A 78 -6.85 -0.30 -11.49
CA SER A 78 -6.97 -0.23 -12.95
C SER A 78 -6.10 0.89 -13.54
N ILE A 79 -6.18 2.09 -12.95
CA ILE A 79 -5.36 3.24 -13.37
C ILE A 79 -3.86 2.94 -13.22
N LEU A 80 -3.46 2.27 -12.14
CA LEU A 80 -2.09 1.85 -11.92
C LEU A 80 -1.62 0.88 -13.01
N CYS A 81 -2.42 -0.12 -13.35
CA CYS A 81 -2.11 -1.08 -14.42
C CYS A 81 -1.94 -0.39 -15.77
N ASP A 82 -2.90 0.46 -16.16
CA ASP A 82 -2.84 1.23 -17.41
C ASP A 82 -1.57 2.10 -17.48
N PHE A 83 -1.22 2.74 -16.35
CA PHE A 83 0.00 3.55 -16.24
C PHE A 83 1.27 2.70 -16.42
N LEU A 84 1.33 1.51 -15.81
CA LEU A 84 2.48 0.61 -15.87
C LEU A 84 2.68 0.02 -17.28
N GLU A 85 1.59 -0.34 -17.96
CA GLU A 85 1.61 -0.81 -19.35
C GLU A 85 2.11 0.28 -20.30
N THR A 86 1.62 1.51 -20.13
CA THR A 86 2.00 2.64 -20.98
C THR A 86 3.49 3.00 -20.88
N HIS A 87 4.09 2.83 -19.69
CA HIS A 87 5.48 3.24 -19.41
C HIS A 87 6.47 2.07 -19.29
N ASP A 88 6.05 0.84 -19.59
CA ASP A 88 6.80 -0.41 -19.42
C ASP A 88 7.59 -0.46 -18.08
N SER A 89 6.92 -0.02 -17.01
CA SER A 89 7.55 0.33 -15.73
C SER A 89 7.29 -0.69 -14.63
N PHE A 90 7.00 -1.94 -14.99
CA PHE A 90 6.78 -3.05 -14.05
C PHE A 90 7.95 -3.27 -13.09
N ASN A 91 9.17 -2.89 -13.48
CA ASN A 91 10.34 -2.94 -12.61
C ASN A 91 10.20 -2.09 -11.33
N ARG A 92 9.39 -1.03 -11.35
CA ARG A 92 9.22 -0.11 -10.22
C ARG A 92 8.38 -0.69 -9.08
N ILE A 93 7.54 -1.67 -9.38
CA ILE A 93 6.63 -2.29 -8.41
C ILE A 93 7.07 -3.69 -7.97
N LYS A 94 8.26 -4.15 -8.39
CA LYS A 94 8.79 -5.49 -8.06
C LYS A 94 8.97 -5.76 -6.57
N THR A 95 9.04 -4.71 -5.76
CA THR A 95 9.22 -4.82 -4.30
C THR A 95 7.91 -5.18 -3.60
N LEU A 96 6.75 -4.95 -4.23
CA LEU A 96 5.45 -5.28 -3.69
C LEU A 96 5.30 -6.80 -3.62
N ARG A 97 5.22 -7.32 -2.40
CA ARG A 97 4.97 -8.73 -2.13
C ARG A 97 3.47 -9.05 -2.12
N SER A 98 2.66 -8.09 -1.68
CA SER A 98 1.21 -8.26 -1.59
C SER A 98 0.50 -6.97 -2.00
N VAL A 99 -0.41 -7.11 -2.96
CA VAL A 99 -1.34 -6.08 -3.39
C VAL A 99 -2.73 -6.56 -3.01
N THR A 100 -3.43 -5.82 -2.17
CA THR A 100 -4.80 -6.14 -1.76
C THR A 100 -5.74 -5.08 -2.30
N SER A 101 -6.87 -5.50 -2.86
CA SER A 101 -7.93 -4.61 -3.31
C SER A 101 -9.26 -4.97 -2.66
N GLY A 102 -10.03 -3.96 -2.28
CA GLY A 102 -11.35 -4.09 -1.66
C GLY A 102 -12.21 -2.86 -1.88
#